data_AF-A0A933VG92-F1
#
_entry.id   AF-A0A933VG92-F1
#
_cell.length_a   1.000
_cell.length_b   1.000
_cell.length_c   1.000
_cell.angle_alpha   90.00
_cell.angle_beta   90.00
_cell.angle_gamma   90.00
#
_symmetry.space_group_name_H-M   'P 1'
#
loop_
_entity.id
_entity.type
_entity.pdbx_description
1 polymer ?
#
loop_
_entity_poly.entity_id
_entity_poly.type
_entity_poly.pdbx_seq_one_letter_code
_entity_poly.pdbx_strand_id
1 'polypeptide(L)'
;MKLAQRPLIVFSFLIALLILSTLPLLADWTPLSGVRISIVWPHDGAGHSTTVSQSRAANVSVWPTDKVGCFDNPGIQLLVSQNNDPSNRVPITGVTITRTISGRKFPSVEFNDVPANLAVDPTAKFRFVSYGPTTSTSQRFIGNVWVHAADPRTYYPNPITPTGFSTSTLPAAGMDARIQIVWPHNAFGTFTPVEYATRVNIGVEVFEHGTRNAVPADSSQKFQYTLSLLVATWNNPVGPATYSSLVPVQYTVNGQTFTRWNFNDIPVVPWTQYHFIAGVTPTGSTNMSPYASVWTHAPDARTYLPNPVAPPACVP
;
A
#
# COMPACT_ATOMS: atom_id res chain seq x y z
N MET A 1 31.98 83.02 22.19
CA MET A 1 32.61 82.46 20.97
C MET A 1 33.60 81.39 21.43
N LYS A 2 33.50 80.16 20.89
CA LYS A 2 34.17 78.91 21.30
C LYS A 2 33.69 78.28 22.63
N LEU A 3 32.67 77.42 22.54
CA LEU A 3 32.43 76.35 23.52
C LEU A 3 33.30 75.15 23.12
N ALA A 4 34.19 74.74 24.02
CA ALA A 4 35.02 73.54 23.89
C ALA A 4 34.24 72.31 24.39
N GLN A 5 34.00 71.35 23.50
CA GLN A 5 33.47 70.04 23.85
C GLN A 5 34.58 69.14 24.43
N ARG A 6 34.27 68.50 25.56
CA ARG A 6 35.07 67.44 26.19
C ARG A 6 34.89 66.12 25.43
N PRO A 7 35.89 65.22 25.39
CA PRO A 7 35.72 63.90 24.78
C PRO A 7 34.96 62.96 25.72
N LEU A 8 33.93 62.30 25.18
CA LEU A 8 33.22 61.19 25.84
C LEU A 8 33.98 59.89 25.54
N ILE A 9 34.37 59.18 26.60
CA ILE A 9 34.88 57.81 26.55
C ILE A 9 33.70 56.90 26.21
N VAL A 10 33.73 56.24 25.05
CA VAL A 10 32.74 55.22 24.67
C VAL A 10 33.18 53.87 25.22
N PHE A 11 32.46 53.38 26.23
CA PHE A 11 32.55 52.00 26.69
C PHE A 11 32.02 51.06 25.60
N SER A 12 32.89 50.19 25.07
CA SER A 12 32.48 49.09 24.19
C SER A 12 31.85 47.99 25.04
N PHE A 13 30.52 47.85 24.99
CA PHE A 13 29.84 46.64 25.45
C PHE A 13 29.83 45.62 24.30
N LEU A 14 30.63 44.57 24.46
CA LEU A 14 30.61 43.38 23.62
C LEU A 14 29.35 42.58 24.01
N ILE A 15 28.28 42.66 23.22
CA ILE A 15 27.14 41.74 23.33
C ILE A 15 27.51 40.48 22.53
N ALA A 16 27.97 39.45 23.24
CA ALA A 16 28.07 38.11 22.68
C ALA A 16 26.64 37.54 22.54
N LEU A 17 26.08 37.65 21.34
CA LEU A 17 24.79 37.06 21.00
C LEU A 17 24.98 35.55 20.84
N LEU A 18 24.78 34.80 21.92
CA LEU A 18 24.72 33.34 21.89
C LEU A 18 23.39 32.94 21.24
N ILE A 19 23.39 32.76 19.91
CA ILE A 19 22.25 32.17 19.21
C ILE A 19 22.23 30.68 19.56
N LEU A 20 21.45 30.31 20.59
CA LEU A 20 20.97 28.94 20.74
C LEU A 20 20.08 28.65 19.52
N SER A 21 20.66 28.04 18.50
CA SER A 21 19.89 27.39 17.45
C SER A 21 19.19 26.20 18.08
N THR A 22 17.92 26.36 18.44
CA THR A 22 17.03 25.20 18.64
C THR A 22 16.77 24.61 17.27
N LEU A 23 17.73 23.82 16.77
CA LEU A 23 17.41 22.84 15.74
C LEU A 23 16.25 22.02 16.30
N PRO A 24 15.10 21.93 15.60
CA PRO A 24 14.10 20.96 15.99
C PRO A 24 14.81 19.61 16.03
N LEU A 25 14.74 18.91 17.16
CA LEU A 25 15.04 17.49 17.18
C LEU A 25 14.18 16.89 16.08
N LEU A 26 14.81 16.52 14.96
CA LEU A 26 14.21 15.58 14.03
C LEU A 26 13.87 14.38 14.88
N ALA A 27 12.58 14.12 15.07
CA ALA A 27 12.13 12.87 15.68
C ALA A 27 12.92 11.75 14.98
N ASP A 28 13.62 10.93 15.76
CA ASP A 28 14.44 9.86 15.24
C ASP A 28 13.58 9.01 14.32
N TRP A 29 13.76 9.23 13.03
CA TRP A 29 12.99 8.59 12.00
C TRP A 29 13.61 7.21 11.82
N THR A 30 13.06 6.20 12.49
CA THR A 30 13.42 4.81 12.22
C THR A 30 12.57 4.30 11.06
N PRO A 31 13.17 3.92 9.91
CA PRO A 31 12.43 3.21 8.88
C PRO A 31 11.81 1.97 9.51
N LEU A 32 10.50 1.80 9.34
CA LEU A 32 9.84 0.60 9.80
C LEU A 32 10.30 -0.58 8.96
N SER A 33 11.23 -1.37 9.48
CA SER A 33 11.17 -2.81 9.23
C SER A 33 10.04 -3.33 10.12
N GLY A 34 8.91 -3.69 9.52
CA GLY A 34 7.94 -4.56 10.18
C GLY A 34 6.75 -3.86 10.85
N VAL A 35 5.64 -3.78 10.11
CA VAL A 35 4.30 -3.53 10.65
C VAL A 35 3.32 -4.58 10.17
N ARG A 36 2.16 -4.68 10.80
CA ARG A 36 1.11 -5.60 10.41
C ARG A 36 -0.27 -5.04 10.76
N ILE A 37 -1.18 -5.03 9.80
CA ILE A 37 -2.63 -4.99 10.06
C ILE A 37 -2.95 -6.19 10.95
N SER A 38 -3.21 -5.91 12.22
CA SER A 38 -3.35 -6.91 13.27
C SER A 38 -4.77 -7.03 13.78
N ILE A 39 -5.58 -5.99 13.64
CA ILE A 39 -7.01 -6.03 13.92
C ILE A 39 -7.74 -5.44 12.73
N VAL A 40 -8.78 -6.14 12.28
CA VAL A 40 -9.85 -5.58 11.45
C VAL A 40 -11.16 -5.97 12.09
N TRP A 41 -11.92 -4.98 12.50
CA TRP A 41 -13.15 -5.16 13.26
C TRP A 41 -14.35 -4.62 12.48
N PRO A 42 -15.17 -5.49 11.86
CA PRO A 42 -16.39 -5.11 11.16
C PRO A 42 -17.43 -4.51 12.11
N HIS A 43 -18.06 -3.41 11.69
CA HIS A 43 -19.18 -2.83 12.42
C HIS A 43 -20.28 -2.26 11.50
N ASP A 44 -21.46 -2.08 12.08
CA ASP A 44 -22.60 -1.44 11.43
C ASP A 44 -22.47 0.10 11.42
N GLY A 45 -23.48 0.79 10.89
CA GLY A 45 -23.48 2.26 10.79
C GLY A 45 -23.68 2.98 12.12
N ALA A 46 -24.02 2.26 13.20
CA ALA A 46 -24.09 2.77 14.55
C ALA A 46 -22.81 2.46 15.36
N GLY A 47 -21.82 1.79 14.74
CA GLY A 47 -20.57 1.40 15.39
C GLY A 47 -20.67 0.13 16.22
N HIS A 48 -21.72 -0.68 16.11
CA HIS A 48 -21.79 -1.98 16.79
C HIS A 48 -21.09 -3.07 15.98
N SER A 49 -20.44 -4.01 16.68
CA SER A 49 -19.84 -5.17 16.02
C SER A 49 -20.87 -5.93 15.21
N THR A 50 -20.47 -6.39 14.03
CA THR A 50 -21.36 -7.16 13.16
C THR A 50 -20.59 -8.20 12.35
N THR A 51 -21.30 -9.08 11.67
CA THR A 51 -20.69 -10.01 10.72
C THR A 51 -20.11 -9.25 9.53
N VAL A 52 -19.05 -9.79 8.91
CA VAL A 52 -18.45 -9.16 7.72
C VAL A 52 -19.50 -8.86 6.63
N SER A 53 -20.44 -9.77 6.39
CA SER A 53 -21.53 -9.58 5.40
C SER A 53 -22.49 -8.43 5.71
N GLN A 54 -22.57 -7.98 6.96
CA GLN A 54 -23.46 -6.90 7.41
C GLN A 54 -22.70 -5.60 7.72
N SER A 55 -21.37 -5.59 7.58
CA SER A 55 -20.56 -4.44 7.93
C SER A 55 -20.81 -3.28 6.97
N ARG A 56 -20.89 -2.07 7.52
CA ARG A 56 -20.87 -0.82 6.75
C ARG A 56 -19.48 -0.20 6.71
N ALA A 57 -18.67 -0.47 7.73
CA ALA A 57 -17.29 -0.03 7.86
C ALA A 57 -16.48 -1.02 8.72
N ALA A 58 -15.18 -0.78 8.83
CA ALA A 58 -14.29 -1.53 9.69
C ALA A 58 -13.31 -0.62 10.43
N ASN A 59 -13.01 -0.95 11.69
CA ASN A 59 -11.87 -0.38 12.40
C ASN A 59 -10.64 -1.23 12.12
N VAL A 60 -9.53 -0.59 11.74
CA VAL A 60 -8.28 -1.26 11.35
C VAL A 60 -7.15 -0.79 12.25
N SER A 61 -6.47 -1.73 12.91
CA SER A 61 -5.29 -1.43 13.74
C SER A 61 -4.03 -2.00 13.09
N VAL A 62 -3.03 -1.13 12.91
CA VAL A 62 -1.70 -1.49 12.41
C VAL A 62 -0.71 -1.46 13.56
N TRP A 63 -0.09 -2.60 13.83
CA TRP A 63 0.86 -2.78 14.93
C TRP A 63 2.27 -2.92 14.39
N PRO A 64 3.31 -2.53 15.16
CA PRO A 64 4.67 -2.94 14.86
C PRO A 64 4.79 -4.47 14.98
N THR A 65 5.71 -5.08 14.24
CA THR A 65 6.09 -6.49 14.46
C THR A 65 7.31 -6.62 15.35
N ASP A 66 8.13 -5.57 15.39
CA ASP A 66 9.39 -5.50 16.13
C ASP A 66 9.32 -4.51 17.30
N LYS A 67 10.39 -4.44 18.07
CA LYS A 67 10.53 -3.47 19.16
C LYS A 67 10.74 -2.07 18.56
N VAL A 68 9.91 -1.12 19.01
CA VAL A 68 9.88 0.28 18.57
C VAL A 68 9.83 1.24 19.77
N GLY A 69 10.01 2.54 19.55
CA GLY A 69 9.81 3.57 20.57
C GLY A 69 8.33 3.73 20.94
N CYS A 70 8.04 4.06 22.20
CA CYS A 70 6.67 4.18 22.69
C CYS A 70 5.90 5.36 22.09
N PHE A 71 6.61 6.33 21.53
CA PHE A 71 6.06 7.55 20.92
C PHE A 71 6.28 7.59 19.41
N ASP A 72 6.76 6.51 18.81
CA ASP A 72 6.99 6.44 17.37
C ASP A 72 5.67 6.67 16.63
N ASN A 73 5.65 7.67 15.76
CA ASN A 73 4.61 7.83 14.76
C ASN A 73 5.20 7.47 13.40
N PRO A 74 4.97 6.25 12.93
CA PRO A 74 5.61 5.76 11.72
C PRO A 74 5.10 6.37 10.41
N GLY A 75 4.12 7.28 10.46
CA GLY A 75 3.57 7.91 9.25
C GLY A 75 2.89 6.90 8.30
N ILE A 76 2.29 5.84 8.87
CA ILE A 76 1.59 4.80 8.10
C ILE A 76 0.28 5.38 7.55
N GLN A 77 0.03 5.09 6.28
CA GLN A 77 -1.24 5.30 5.61
C GLN A 77 -1.90 3.94 5.37
N LEU A 78 -3.23 3.92 5.44
CA LEU A 78 -4.00 2.77 5.04
C LEU A 78 -4.49 2.96 3.61
N LEU A 79 -4.27 1.96 2.77
CA LEU A 79 -4.84 1.89 1.44
C LEU A 79 -5.95 0.85 1.41
N VAL A 80 -6.98 1.12 0.61
CA VAL A 80 -8.08 0.19 0.34
C VAL A 80 -8.25 0.02 -1.16
N SER A 81 -8.21 -1.22 -1.64
CA SER A 81 -8.67 -1.58 -2.99
C SER A 81 -10.02 -2.27 -2.90
N GLN A 82 -10.94 -1.95 -3.80
CA GLN A 82 -12.21 -2.64 -3.94
C GLN A 82 -12.22 -3.46 -5.22
N ASN A 83 -12.58 -4.75 -5.12
CA ASN A 83 -12.65 -5.68 -6.23
C ASN A 83 -11.32 -5.78 -7.00
N ASN A 84 -11.24 -5.17 -8.17
CA ASN A 84 -10.05 -5.11 -9.01
C ASN A 84 -9.61 -3.67 -9.30
N ASP A 85 -10.23 -2.69 -8.63
CA ASP A 85 -9.84 -1.30 -8.77
C ASP A 85 -8.52 -1.02 -8.02
N PRO A 86 -7.71 -0.07 -8.54
CA PRO A 86 -6.55 0.45 -7.84
C PRO A 86 -6.90 0.90 -6.43
N SER A 87 -5.98 0.62 -5.51
CA SER A 87 -6.10 1.06 -4.14
C SER A 87 -6.12 2.57 -4.06
N ASN A 88 -6.92 3.10 -3.14
CA ASN A 88 -6.91 4.50 -2.78
C ASN A 88 -6.50 4.66 -1.33
N ARG A 89 -6.00 5.85 -1.00
CA ARG A 89 -5.80 6.23 0.39
C ARG A 89 -7.16 6.27 1.08
N VAL A 90 -7.27 5.61 2.22
CA VAL A 90 -8.44 5.79 3.07
C VAL A 90 -8.48 7.27 3.47
N PRO A 91 -9.64 7.97 3.34
CA PRO A 91 -9.75 9.40 3.62
C PRO A 91 -9.82 9.70 5.14
N ILE A 92 -9.06 8.94 5.93
CA ILE A 92 -9.03 8.99 7.38
C ILE A 92 -7.56 8.93 7.80
N THR A 93 -7.13 9.92 8.58
CA THR A 93 -5.77 9.95 9.13
C THR A 93 -5.69 8.95 10.29
N GLY A 94 -4.67 8.09 10.26
CA GLY A 94 -4.43 7.13 11.34
C GLY A 94 -4.05 7.85 12.64
N VAL A 95 -4.64 7.42 13.75
CA VAL A 95 -4.33 7.95 15.09
C VAL A 95 -3.42 6.97 15.80
N THR A 96 -2.24 7.43 16.24
CA THR A 96 -1.35 6.58 17.03
C THR A 96 -1.77 6.60 18.50
N ILE A 97 -2.05 5.43 19.06
CA ILE A 97 -2.37 5.24 20.48
C ILE A 97 -1.41 4.24 21.12
N THR A 98 -1.20 4.34 22.44
CA THR A 98 -0.51 3.29 23.19
C THR A 98 -1.49 2.17 23.54
N ARG A 99 -1.24 0.96 23.06
CA ARG A 99 -1.97 -0.24 23.47
C ARG A 99 -1.23 -0.97 24.57
N THR A 100 -1.98 -1.63 25.47
CA THR A 100 -1.44 -2.58 26.45
C THR A 100 -2.13 -3.92 26.28
N ILE A 101 -1.39 -4.96 25.91
CA ILE A 101 -1.91 -6.33 25.76
C ILE A 101 -1.00 -7.28 26.53
N SER A 102 -1.57 -8.05 27.46
CA SER A 102 -0.81 -8.99 28.30
C SER A 102 0.42 -8.35 28.97
N GLY A 103 0.27 -7.11 29.45
CA GLY A 103 1.33 -6.33 30.10
C GLY A 103 2.35 -5.68 29.16
N ARG A 104 2.28 -5.90 27.84
CA ARG A 104 3.17 -5.27 26.86
C ARG A 104 2.55 -3.99 26.33
N LYS A 105 3.28 -2.88 26.46
CA LYS A 105 2.92 -1.58 25.88
C LYS A 105 3.55 -1.42 24.51
N PHE A 106 2.84 -0.88 23.53
CA PHE A 106 3.36 -0.58 22.20
C PHE A 106 2.49 0.46 21.48
N PRO A 107 3.05 1.27 20.55
CA PRO A 107 2.25 2.16 19.71
C PRO A 107 1.44 1.35 18.69
N SER A 108 0.23 1.81 18.40
CA SER A 108 -0.68 1.21 17.43
C SER A 108 -1.32 2.33 16.62
N VAL A 109 -1.31 2.20 15.29
CA VAL A 109 -1.97 3.16 14.40
C VAL A 109 -3.38 2.67 14.12
N GLU A 110 -4.37 3.47 14.51
CA GLU A 110 -5.79 3.16 14.42
C GLU A 110 -6.45 3.93 13.28
N PHE A 111 -7.16 3.22 12.42
CA PHE A 111 -8.04 3.77 11.41
C PHE A 111 -9.46 3.36 11.75
N ASN A 112 -10.24 4.28 12.32
CA ASN A 112 -11.64 4.01 12.66
C ASN A 112 -12.54 4.31 11.48
N ASP A 113 -13.66 3.60 11.38
CA ASP A 113 -14.72 3.82 10.39
C ASP A 113 -14.23 3.76 8.93
N VAL A 114 -13.27 2.86 8.63
CA VAL A 114 -12.77 2.66 7.26
C VAL A 114 -13.93 2.19 6.37
N PRO A 115 -14.26 2.90 5.28
CA PRO A 115 -15.37 2.53 4.41
C PRO A 115 -15.18 1.14 3.79
N ALA A 116 -16.10 0.22 4.09
CA ALA A 116 -16.09 -1.16 3.58
C ALA A 116 -17.50 -1.76 3.65
N ASN A 117 -18.41 -1.21 2.85
CA ASN A 117 -19.84 -1.40 3.00
C ASN A 117 -20.36 -2.64 2.27
N LEU A 118 -20.18 -3.80 2.90
CA LEU A 118 -20.69 -5.09 2.43
C LEU A 118 -22.21 -5.25 2.63
N ALA A 119 -22.82 -4.45 3.51
CA ALA A 119 -24.27 -4.42 3.65
C ALA A 119 -24.98 -3.86 2.39
N VAL A 120 -24.30 -3.02 1.61
CA VAL A 120 -24.81 -2.47 0.34
C VAL A 120 -24.37 -3.32 -0.85
N ASP A 121 -23.11 -3.72 -0.92
CA ASP A 121 -22.59 -4.62 -1.95
C ASP A 121 -21.94 -5.85 -1.30
N PRO A 122 -22.71 -6.94 -1.07
CA PRO A 122 -22.20 -8.14 -0.43
C PRO A 122 -21.22 -8.92 -1.31
N THR A 123 -21.11 -8.57 -2.60
CA THR A 123 -20.17 -9.20 -3.54
C THR A 123 -18.82 -8.51 -3.58
N ALA A 124 -18.72 -7.30 -3.01
CA ALA A 124 -17.47 -6.55 -2.99
C ALA A 124 -16.38 -7.28 -2.21
N LYS A 125 -15.14 -7.11 -2.67
CA LYS A 125 -13.94 -7.56 -1.97
C LYS A 125 -13.08 -6.35 -1.65
N PHE A 126 -13.08 -5.93 -0.39
CA PHE A 126 -12.17 -4.89 0.07
C PHE A 126 -10.85 -5.56 0.48
N ARG A 127 -9.73 -4.93 0.13
CA ARG A 127 -8.41 -5.34 0.62
C ARG A 127 -7.71 -4.14 1.21
N PHE A 128 -7.28 -4.29 2.45
CA PHE A 128 -6.53 -3.29 3.17
C PHE A 128 -5.06 -3.63 3.10
N VAL A 129 -4.23 -2.63 2.85
CA VAL A 129 -2.77 -2.76 2.86
C VAL A 129 -2.17 -1.49 3.46
N SER A 130 -1.16 -1.66 4.31
CA SER A 130 -0.42 -0.52 4.85
C SER A 130 0.55 0.02 3.79
N TYR A 131 0.67 1.34 3.75
CA TYR A 131 1.58 2.04 2.86
C TYR A 131 2.30 3.10 3.66
N GLY A 132 3.62 3.19 3.50
CA GLY A 132 4.37 4.08 4.36
C GLY A 132 5.86 4.10 4.04
N PRO A 133 6.61 4.86 4.84
CA PRO A 133 8.03 5.01 4.68
C PRO A 133 8.81 3.69 4.79
N THR A 134 9.72 3.43 3.84
CA THR A 134 10.75 2.38 3.93
C THR A 134 12.17 2.92 4.06
N THR A 135 12.41 4.14 3.57
CA THR A 135 13.60 4.98 3.80
C THR A 135 13.14 6.44 3.92
N SER A 136 14.02 7.35 4.34
CA SER A 136 13.65 8.76 4.58
C SER A 136 13.12 9.45 3.32
N THR A 137 13.37 8.85 2.16
CA THR A 137 13.00 9.33 0.84
C THR A 137 12.07 8.37 0.08
N SER A 138 11.70 7.21 0.63
CA SER A 138 10.90 6.21 -0.10
C SER A 138 9.66 5.76 0.67
N GLN A 139 8.55 5.63 -0.05
CA GLN A 139 7.31 5.06 0.43
C GLN A 139 6.88 3.88 -0.44
N ARG A 140 6.40 2.81 0.21
CA ARG A 140 6.02 1.55 -0.43
C ARG A 140 4.87 0.87 0.33
N PHE A 141 4.32 -0.18 -0.27
CA PHE A 141 3.49 -1.15 0.45
C PHE A 141 4.33 -1.85 1.53
N ILE A 142 3.83 -1.89 2.75
CA ILE A 142 4.48 -2.46 3.93
C ILE A 142 3.50 -3.32 4.72
N GLY A 143 4.02 -4.20 5.55
CA GLY A 143 3.21 -5.13 6.33
C GLY A 143 2.46 -6.12 5.45
N ASN A 144 1.25 -6.50 5.82
CA ASN A 144 0.45 -7.55 5.18
C ASN A 144 -0.75 -6.98 4.41
N VAL A 145 -1.47 -7.86 3.72
CA VAL A 145 -2.78 -7.58 3.12
C VAL A 145 -3.86 -8.23 3.98
N TRP A 146 -4.95 -7.50 4.24
CA TRP A 146 -6.14 -8.02 4.90
C TRP A 146 -7.32 -8.02 3.94
N VAL A 147 -8.06 -9.13 3.85
CA VAL A 147 -9.28 -9.21 3.01
C VAL A 147 -10.52 -9.01 3.87
N HIS A 148 -11.39 -8.11 3.43
CA HIS A 148 -12.70 -7.83 4.02
C HIS A 148 -13.79 -8.07 2.98
N ALA A 149 -14.34 -9.28 2.99
CA ALA A 149 -15.33 -9.74 2.01
C ALA A 149 -16.22 -10.82 2.64
N ALA A 150 -17.51 -10.86 2.27
CA ALA A 150 -18.42 -11.93 2.67
C ALA A 150 -18.04 -13.27 2.02
N ASP A 151 -17.67 -13.20 0.74
CA ASP A 151 -17.07 -14.29 -0.01
C ASP A 151 -15.71 -13.82 -0.53
N PRO A 152 -14.59 -14.35 -0.01
CA PRO A 152 -13.25 -13.92 -0.40
C PRO A 152 -12.62 -14.79 -1.49
N ARG A 153 -13.35 -15.77 -2.05
CA ARG A 153 -12.81 -16.66 -3.09
C ARG A 153 -12.26 -15.91 -4.28
N THR A 154 -11.26 -16.51 -4.93
CA THR A 154 -10.74 -16.03 -6.20
C THR A 154 -11.84 -15.97 -7.27
N TYR A 155 -11.98 -14.79 -7.88
CA TYR A 155 -12.72 -14.61 -9.13
C TYR A 155 -11.80 -13.99 -10.19
N TYR A 156 -12.11 -14.24 -11.46
CA TYR A 156 -11.43 -13.56 -12.55
C TYR A 156 -11.53 -12.05 -12.37
N PRO A 157 -10.44 -11.30 -12.64
CA PRO A 157 -10.53 -9.85 -12.73
C PRO A 157 -11.66 -9.44 -13.67
N ASN A 158 -12.34 -8.34 -13.38
CA ASN A 158 -13.20 -7.67 -14.35
C ASN A 158 -12.34 -6.68 -15.14
N PRO A 159 -11.85 -7.03 -16.34
CA PRO A 159 -10.84 -6.23 -17.01
C PRO A 159 -11.46 -4.95 -17.53
N ILE A 160 -10.74 -3.83 -17.45
CA ILE A 160 -11.16 -2.59 -18.10
C ILE A 160 -10.49 -2.45 -19.45
N THR A 161 -11.23 -1.91 -20.42
CA THR A 161 -10.71 -1.58 -21.75
C THR A 161 -10.14 -0.17 -21.75
N PRO A 162 -8.90 0.04 -22.23
CA PRO A 162 -8.37 1.39 -22.44
C PRO A 162 -9.22 2.22 -23.39
N THR A 163 -9.34 3.52 -23.12
CA THR A 163 -10.07 4.47 -23.97
C THR A 163 -9.16 5.32 -24.87
N GLY A 164 -7.85 5.25 -24.63
CA GLY A 164 -6.85 6.03 -25.33
C GLY A 164 -5.51 5.98 -24.61
N PHE A 165 -4.60 6.88 -24.97
CA PHE A 165 -3.32 7.06 -24.30
C PHE A 165 -3.33 8.30 -23.41
N SER A 166 -2.60 8.23 -22.31
CA SER A 166 -2.33 9.44 -21.53
C SER A 166 -1.50 10.41 -22.38
N THR A 167 -1.75 11.70 -22.21
CA THR A 167 -0.97 12.76 -22.87
C THR A 167 0.41 12.95 -22.21
N SER A 168 0.65 12.35 -21.05
CA SER A 168 1.92 12.36 -20.34
C SER A 168 2.41 10.93 -20.06
N THR A 169 3.71 10.71 -20.21
CA THR A 169 4.37 9.47 -19.77
C THR A 169 4.62 9.42 -18.26
N LEU A 170 4.50 10.58 -17.58
CA LEU A 170 4.55 10.75 -16.13
C LEU A 170 3.34 11.59 -15.68
N PRO A 171 2.13 11.01 -15.58
CA PRO A 171 0.95 11.77 -15.23
C PRO A 171 1.04 12.35 -13.82
N ALA A 172 0.72 13.64 -13.67
CA ALA A 172 0.82 14.35 -12.39
C ALA A 172 -0.15 13.81 -11.32
N ALA A 173 -1.30 13.28 -11.75
CA ALA A 173 -2.28 12.63 -10.88
C ALA A 173 -1.80 11.28 -10.33
N GLY A 174 -0.71 10.72 -10.87
CA GLY A 174 -0.19 9.39 -10.53
C GLY A 174 -0.53 8.34 -11.59
N MET A 175 -0.14 7.10 -11.30
CA MET A 175 -0.32 5.96 -12.20
C MET A 175 -1.06 4.83 -11.48
N ASP A 176 -2.11 4.33 -12.11
CA ASP A 176 -2.84 3.13 -11.69
C ASP A 176 -2.18 1.87 -12.26
N ALA A 177 -1.82 0.93 -11.41
CA ALA A 177 -1.35 -0.39 -11.82
C ALA A 177 -2.48 -1.42 -11.65
N ARG A 178 -3.07 -1.86 -12.77
CA ARG A 178 -4.27 -2.72 -12.77
C ARG A 178 -3.95 -4.13 -13.25
N ILE A 179 -4.25 -5.13 -12.41
CA ILE A 179 -4.24 -6.55 -12.75
C ILE A 179 -5.45 -6.82 -13.64
N GLN A 180 -5.22 -7.12 -14.91
CA GLN A 180 -6.25 -7.36 -15.92
C GLN A 180 -6.47 -8.86 -16.17
N ILE A 181 -5.41 -9.65 -15.98
CA ILE A 181 -5.45 -11.10 -16.13
C ILE A 181 -4.91 -11.73 -14.86
N VAL A 182 -5.61 -12.74 -14.38
CA VAL A 182 -5.02 -13.77 -13.53
C VAL A 182 -5.40 -15.12 -14.09
N TRP A 183 -4.38 -15.91 -14.43
CA TRP A 183 -4.57 -17.20 -15.06
C TRP A 183 -3.82 -18.28 -14.28
N PRO A 184 -4.52 -19.07 -13.45
CA PRO A 184 -3.92 -20.16 -12.70
C PRO A 184 -3.71 -21.39 -13.60
N HIS A 185 -2.55 -22.03 -13.46
CA HIS A 185 -2.16 -23.18 -14.29
C HIS A 185 -1.22 -24.13 -13.55
N ASN A 186 -1.03 -25.31 -14.13
CA ASN A 186 -0.02 -26.28 -13.68
C ASN A 186 1.36 -25.98 -14.30
N ALA A 187 2.37 -26.77 -13.93
CA ALA A 187 3.73 -26.63 -14.46
C ALA A 187 3.86 -26.81 -16.00
N PHE A 188 2.85 -27.35 -16.67
CA PHE A 188 2.81 -27.55 -18.12
C PHE A 188 2.06 -26.43 -18.86
N GLY A 189 1.67 -25.35 -18.17
CA GLY A 189 0.91 -24.26 -18.78
C GLY A 189 -0.53 -24.66 -19.14
N THR A 190 -1.12 -25.63 -18.45
CA THR A 190 -2.54 -25.96 -18.62
C THR A 190 -3.34 -25.29 -17.52
N PHE A 191 -4.43 -24.61 -17.90
CA PHE A 191 -5.36 -24.01 -16.94
C PHE A 191 -5.72 -25.01 -15.85
N THR A 192 -5.64 -24.58 -14.60
CA THR A 192 -5.88 -25.41 -13.44
C THR A 192 -6.61 -24.57 -12.39
N PRO A 193 -7.70 -25.08 -11.78
CA PRO A 193 -8.39 -24.38 -10.70
C PRO A 193 -7.44 -24.02 -9.55
N VAL A 194 -7.79 -22.98 -8.80
CA VAL A 194 -6.95 -22.38 -7.74
C VAL A 194 -6.53 -23.41 -6.68
N GLU A 195 -7.39 -24.40 -6.42
CA GLU A 195 -7.16 -25.50 -5.47
C GLU A 195 -6.00 -26.41 -5.88
N TYR A 196 -5.60 -26.40 -7.15
CA TYR A 196 -4.61 -27.32 -7.71
C TYR A 196 -3.49 -26.61 -8.49
N ALA A 197 -3.63 -25.31 -8.73
CA ALA A 197 -2.66 -24.55 -9.50
C ALA A 197 -1.32 -24.52 -8.76
N THR A 198 -0.25 -24.71 -9.52
CA THR A 198 1.14 -24.61 -9.03
C THR A 198 1.83 -23.37 -9.57
N ARG A 199 1.20 -22.68 -10.51
CA ARG A 199 1.68 -21.48 -11.17
C ARG A 199 0.52 -20.53 -11.45
N VAL A 200 0.83 -19.25 -11.58
CA VAL A 200 -0.11 -18.23 -12.03
C VAL A 200 0.58 -17.24 -12.94
N ASN A 201 -0.11 -16.84 -14.02
CA ASN A 201 0.28 -15.71 -14.85
C ASN A 201 -0.57 -14.49 -14.48
N ILE A 202 0.07 -13.33 -14.34
CA ILE A 202 -0.60 -12.08 -14.00
C ILE A 202 -0.30 -11.04 -15.08
N GLY A 203 -1.35 -10.60 -15.76
CA GLY A 203 -1.26 -9.52 -16.76
C GLY A 203 -1.65 -8.19 -16.14
N VAL A 204 -0.78 -7.19 -16.27
CA VAL A 204 -0.93 -5.86 -15.68
C VAL A 204 -0.91 -4.79 -16.76
N GLU A 205 -1.77 -3.79 -16.62
CA GLU A 205 -1.75 -2.56 -17.43
C GLU A 205 -1.58 -1.34 -16.53
N VAL A 206 -0.96 -0.30 -17.07
CA VAL A 206 -0.71 0.96 -16.37
C VAL A 206 -1.54 2.07 -17.00
N PHE A 207 -2.30 2.78 -16.18
CA PHE A 207 -3.16 3.89 -16.61
C PHE A 207 -2.79 5.17 -15.88
N GLU A 208 -3.10 6.31 -16.49
CA GLU A 208 -3.16 7.58 -15.75
C GLU A 208 -4.24 7.48 -14.66
N HIS A 209 -3.88 7.84 -13.43
CA HIS A 209 -4.74 7.66 -12.26
C HIS A 209 -6.13 8.25 -12.45
N GLY A 210 -7.17 7.46 -12.15
CA GLY A 210 -8.56 7.89 -12.24
C GLY A 210 -9.12 7.94 -13.67
N THR A 211 -8.34 7.51 -14.67
CA THR A 211 -8.77 7.46 -16.08
C THR A 211 -8.68 6.04 -16.64
N ARG A 212 -9.10 5.87 -17.90
CA ARG A 212 -8.83 4.65 -18.70
C ARG A 212 -7.80 4.91 -19.80
N ASN A 213 -7.02 5.98 -19.67
CA ASN A 213 -5.96 6.31 -20.61
C ASN A 213 -4.71 5.51 -20.24
N ALA A 214 -4.29 4.61 -21.12
CA ALA A 214 -3.10 3.80 -20.91
C ALA A 214 -1.85 4.68 -20.92
N VAL A 215 -0.90 4.44 -20.02
CA VAL A 215 0.40 5.11 -20.07
C VAL A 215 1.22 4.43 -21.17
N PRO A 216 1.58 5.14 -22.25
CA PRO A 216 2.26 4.53 -23.38
C PRO A 216 3.67 4.06 -22.99
N ALA A 217 4.12 2.98 -23.65
CA ALA A 217 5.54 2.71 -23.78
C ALA A 217 6.15 3.79 -24.70
N ASP A 218 7.36 4.28 -24.43
CA ASP A 218 8.03 5.12 -25.42
C ASP A 218 8.44 4.31 -26.67
N SER A 219 8.90 4.99 -27.72
CA SER A 219 9.31 4.37 -28.99
C SER A 219 10.52 3.43 -28.88
N SER A 220 11.22 3.44 -27.74
CA SER A 220 12.29 2.51 -27.38
C SER A 220 11.83 1.41 -26.40
N GLN A 221 10.52 1.31 -26.16
CA GLN A 221 9.90 0.48 -25.11
C GLN A 221 10.41 0.77 -23.70
N LYS A 222 11.05 1.93 -23.48
CA LYS A 222 11.43 2.36 -22.15
C LYS A 222 10.23 3.04 -21.51
N PHE A 223 9.82 2.49 -20.38
CA PHE A 223 8.81 3.09 -19.56
C PHE A 223 9.46 4.18 -18.72
N GLN A 224 8.75 5.28 -18.52
CA GLN A 224 9.06 6.23 -17.46
C GLN A 224 8.61 5.70 -16.08
N TYR A 225 8.64 4.38 -15.92
CA TYR A 225 8.33 3.70 -14.67
C TYR A 225 8.94 2.28 -14.66
N THR A 226 9.11 1.74 -13.47
CA THR A 226 9.36 0.31 -13.25
C THR A 226 8.07 -0.33 -12.78
N LEU A 227 7.70 -1.45 -13.42
CA LEU A 227 6.62 -2.30 -12.95
C LEU A 227 7.20 -3.38 -12.03
N SER A 228 6.50 -3.66 -10.93
CA SER A 228 6.87 -4.69 -9.97
C SER A 228 5.64 -5.46 -9.55
N LEU A 229 5.81 -6.76 -9.30
CA LEU A 229 4.79 -7.56 -8.66
C LEU A 229 5.23 -7.85 -7.23
N LEU A 230 4.40 -7.48 -6.26
CA LEU A 230 4.58 -7.84 -4.87
C LEU A 230 3.61 -8.95 -4.49
N VAL A 231 3.97 -9.73 -3.48
CA VAL A 231 3.15 -10.80 -2.95
C VAL A 231 3.20 -10.82 -1.42
N ALA A 232 2.04 -10.98 -0.80
CA ALA A 232 1.92 -11.44 0.59
C ALA A 232 1.28 -12.82 0.60
N THR A 233 1.79 -13.71 1.45
CA THR A 233 1.24 -15.06 1.63
C THR A 233 0.62 -15.15 3.01
N TRP A 234 -0.63 -15.60 3.11
CA TRP A 234 -1.39 -15.52 4.36
C TRP A 234 -1.31 -14.11 4.96
N ASN A 235 -0.95 -14.03 6.24
CA ASN A 235 -0.76 -12.79 6.99
C ASN A 235 0.69 -12.32 7.04
N ASN A 236 1.57 -12.85 6.17
CA ASN A 236 2.98 -12.49 6.14
C ASN A 236 3.19 -11.10 5.49
N PRO A 237 4.34 -10.46 5.75
CA PRO A 237 4.69 -9.23 5.09
C PRO A 237 4.73 -9.36 3.56
N VAL A 238 4.33 -8.29 2.89
CA VAL A 238 4.45 -8.06 1.45
C VAL A 238 5.94 -8.04 1.09
N GLY A 239 6.31 -8.83 0.09
CA GLY A 239 7.64 -8.86 -0.49
C GLY A 239 7.60 -8.93 -2.01
N PRO A 240 8.75 -8.91 -2.69
CA PRO A 240 8.80 -9.10 -4.13
C PRO A 240 8.31 -10.50 -4.52
N ALA A 241 7.47 -10.59 -5.55
CA ALA A 241 7.09 -11.87 -6.14
C ALA A 241 8.26 -12.44 -6.97
N THR A 242 8.39 -13.76 -6.97
CA THR A 242 9.27 -14.47 -7.91
C THR A 242 8.47 -14.84 -9.16
N TYR A 243 9.03 -14.65 -10.34
CA TYR A 243 8.42 -14.98 -11.62
C TYR A 243 9.52 -15.35 -12.62
N SER A 244 9.18 -16.18 -13.62
CA SER A 244 10.15 -16.64 -14.62
C SER A 244 10.50 -15.56 -15.65
N SER A 245 9.53 -14.72 -16.01
CA SER A 245 9.72 -13.63 -16.96
C SER A 245 8.67 -12.54 -16.79
N LEU A 246 9.02 -11.33 -17.24
CA LEU A 246 8.12 -10.20 -17.40
C LEU A 246 8.12 -9.80 -18.88
N VAL A 247 7.01 -9.99 -19.58
CA VAL A 247 6.95 -9.86 -21.04
C VAL A 247 5.86 -8.87 -21.46
N PRO A 248 6.15 -7.89 -22.34
CA PRO A 248 5.13 -7.06 -22.96
C PRO A 248 4.34 -7.84 -24.01
N VAL A 249 3.02 -7.77 -23.93
CA VAL A 249 2.08 -8.30 -24.91
C VAL A 249 1.29 -7.14 -25.50
N GLN A 250 1.35 -7.00 -26.82
CA GLN A 250 0.56 -6.02 -27.54
C GLN A 250 -0.82 -6.60 -27.89
N TYR A 251 -1.86 -5.79 -27.76
CA TYR A 251 -3.21 -6.14 -28.18
C TYR A 251 -3.94 -4.92 -28.73
N THR A 252 -4.86 -5.13 -29.67
CA THR A 252 -5.56 -4.04 -30.35
C THR A 252 -6.99 -3.91 -29.85
N VAL A 253 -7.39 -2.69 -29.52
CA VAL A 253 -8.77 -2.32 -29.18
C VAL A 253 -9.11 -1.06 -29.98
N ASN A 254 -10.24 -1.08 -30.70
CA ASN A 254 -10.73 0.09 -31.46
C ASN A 254 -9.66 0.70 -32.40
N GLY A 255 -8.83 -0.14 -33.03
CA GLY A 255 -7.77 0.29 -33.94
C GLY A 255 -6.52 0.87 -33.27
N GLN A 256 -6.45 0.92 -31.94
CA GLN A 256 -5.28 1.33 -31.18
C GLN A 256 -4.61 0.11 -30.53
N THR A 257 -3.26 0.09 -30.52
CA THR A 257 -2.48 -1.01 -29.95
C THR A 257 -1.95 -0.65 -28.58
N PHE A 258 -2.34 -1.40 -27.56
CA PHE A 258 -1.98 -1.20 -26.16
C PHE A 258 -1.04 -2.30 -25.68
N THR A 259 -0.26 -1.98 -24.65
CA THR A 259 0.68 -2.91 -24.03
C THR A 259 0.15 -3.41 -22.70
N ARG A 260 0.16 -4.73 -22.51
CA ARG A 260 -0.05 -5.43 -21.24
C ARG A 260 1.25 -6.13 -20.82
N TRP A 261 1.58 -6.05 -19.54
CA TRP A 261 2.77 -6.67 -18.96
C TRP A 261 2.42 -7.98 -18.28
N ASN A 262 2.95 -9.09 -18.76
CA ASN A 262 2.68 -10.41 -18.19
C ASN A 262 3.85 -10.87 -17.31
N PHE A 263 3.58 -10.99 -16.02
CA PHE A 263 4.40 -11.75 -15.08
C PHE A 263 4.06 -13.23 -15.23
N ASN A 264 5.00 -14.01 -15.76
CA ASN A 264 4.76 -15.41 -16.08
C ASN A 264 5.31 -16.36 -15.01
N ASP A 265 4.58 -17.46 -14.82
CA ASP A 265 4.94 -18.62 -14.02
C ASP A 265 5.27 -18.28 -12.57
N ILE A 266 4.50 -17.40 -11.94
CA ILE A 266 4.65 -17.10 -10.51
C ILE A 266 4.33 -18.38 -9.73
N PRO A 267 5.25 -18.92 -8.91
CA PRO A 267 5.01 -20.14 -8.16
C PRO A 267 3.94 -19.90 -7.09
N VAL A 268 2.97 -20.79 -7.03
CA VAL A 268 1.95 -20.84 -5.99
C VAL A 268 1.84 -22.27 -5.47
N VAL A 269 1.44 -22.39 -4.21
CA VAL A 269 1.16 -23.67 -3.56
C VAL A 269 -0.35 -23.83 -3.47
N PRO A 270 -0.91 -24.98 -3.92
CA PRO A 270 -2.30 -25.33 -3.70
C PRO A 270 -2.79 -25.02 -2.28
N TRP A 271 -4.01 -24.52 -2.14
CA TRP A 271 -4.65 -24.19 -0.85
C TRP A 271 -3.99 -23.07 -0.05
N THR A 272 -2.94 -22.44 -0.57
CA THR A 272 -2.28 -21.31 0.09
C THR A 272 -2.88 -20.00 -0.39
N GLN A 273 -3.15 -19.09 0.54
CA GLN A 273 -3.61 -17.74 0.22
C GLN A 273 -2.44 -16.87 -0.23
N TYR A 274 -2.55 -16.28 -1.43
CA TYR A 274 -1.63 -15.24 -1.90
C TYR A 274 -2.40 -13.94 -2.20
N HIS A 275 -1.77 -12.81 -1.92
CA HIS A 275 -2.23 -11.47 -2.28
C HIS A 275 -1.18 -10.84 -3.19
N PHE A 276 -1.54 -10.66 -4.46
CA PHE A 276 -0.69 -10.02 -5.46
C PHE A 276 -1.00 -8.54 -5.54
N ILE A 277 0.04 -7.70 -5.51
CA ILE A 277 -0.06 -6.25 -5.63
C ILE A 277 0.76 -5.83 -6.85
N ALA A 278 0.10 -5.20 -7.83
CA ALA A 278 0.79 -4.61 -8.96
C ALA A 278 1.33 -3.22 -8.58
N GLY A 279 2.64 -3.07 -8.47
CA GLY A 279 3.29 -1.82 -8.09
C GLY A 279 3.93 -1.12 -9.30
N VAL A 280 3.80 0.21 -9.35
CA VAL A 280 4.47 1.06 -10.36
C VAL A 280 5.34 2.09 -9.64
N THR A 281 6.61 2.18 -9.98
CA THR A 281 7.51 3.22 -9.48
C THR A 281 7.91 4.13 -10.65
N PRO A 282 7.45 5.39 -10.69
CA PRO A 282 7.84 6.32 -11.74
C PRO A 282 9.36 6.51 -11.82
N THR A 283 9.91 6.69 -13.01
CA THR A 283 11.33 6.94 -13.22
C THR A 283 11.75 8.22 -12.49
N GLY A 284 12.86 8.16 -11.75
CA GLY A 284 13.33 9.25 -10.90
C GLY A 284 12.60 9.37 -9.55
N SER A 285 11.58 8.55 -9.30
CA SER A 285 10.92 8.43 -7.99
C SER A 285 11.47 7.25 -7.20
N THR A 286 11.67 7.45 -5.92
CA THR A 286 11.89 6.39 -4.91
C THR A 286 10.58 5.87 -4.33
N ASN A 287 9.48 6.59 -4.53
CA ASN A 287 8.14 6.22 -4.09
C ASN A 287 7.47 5.32 -5.12
N MET A 288 6.87 4.23 -4.64
CA MET A 288 5.93 3.44 -5.42
C MET A 288 4.57 4.15 -5.45
N SER A 289 3.87 4.13 -6.57
CA SER A 289 2.50 4.64 -6.65
C SER A 289 1.60 3.93 -5.63
N PRO A 290 0.81 4.65 -4.83
CA PRO A 290 -0.15 4.04 -3.92
C PRO A 290 -1.39 3.49 -4.64
N TYR A 291 -1.48 3.64 -5.97
CA TYR A 291 -2.62 3.24 -6.77
C TYR A 291 -2.37 1.88 -7.43
N ALA A 292 -2.56 0.81 -6.66
CA ALA A 292 -2.30 -0.56 -7.07
C ALA A 292 -3.55 -1.43 -6.90
N SER A 293 -3.87 -2.20 -7.93
CA SER A 293 -4.81 -3.30 -7.76
C SER A 293 -4.17 -4.37 -6.86
N VAL A 294 -4.98 -4.88 -5.93
CA VAL A 294 -4.62 -6.01 -5.08
C VAL A 294 -5.57 -7.17 -5.41
N TRP A 295 -5.01 -8.33 -5.73
CA TRP A 295 -5.77 -9.50 -6.11
C TRP A 295 -5.46 -10.69 -5.21
N THR A 296 -6.47 -11.49 -4.85
CA THR A 296 -6.29 -12.64 -3.94
C THR A 296 -6.41 -13.95 -4.69
N HIS A 297 -5.36 -14.78 -4.60
CA HIS A 297 -5.31 -16.17 -5.05
C HIS A 297 -5.58 -17.10 -3.87
N ALA A 298 -6.81 -17.59 -3.73
CA ALA A 298 -7.14 -18.58 -2.73
C ALA A 298 -8.48 -19.27 -3.05
N PRO A 299 -8.61 -20.57 -2.77
CA PRO A 299 -9.91 -21.25 -2.80
C PRO A 299 -10.78 -20.85 -1.60
N ASP A 300 -10.16 -20.36 -0.53
CA ASP A 300 -10.79 -19.69 0.59
C ASP A 300 -9.81 -18.66 1.15
N ALA A 301 -10.19 -17.38 1.09
CA ALA A 301 -9.40 -16.28 1.61
C ALA A 301 -10.07 -15.60 2.82
N ARG A 302 -10.95 -16.32 3.53
CA ARG A 302 -11.59 -15.79 4.73
C ARG A 302 -10.52 -15.40 5.72
N THR A 303 -10.54 -14.13 6.09
CA THR A 303 -9.72 -13.67 7.19
C THR A 303 -10.46 -14.01 8.48
N TYR A 304 -9.93 -14.98 9.22
CA TYR A 304 -10.43 -15.30 10.55
C TYR A 304 -10.17 -14.10 11.47
N LEU A 305 -11.17 -13.70 12.26
CA LEU A 305 -11.03 -12.61 13.24
C LEU A 305 -9.74 -12.84 14.04
N PRO A 306 -8.82 -11.85 14.07
CA PRO A 306 -7.48 -12.15 14.53
C PRO A 306 -7.48 -12.40 16.03
N ASN A 307 -6.68 -13.38 16.46
CA ASN A 307 -6.10 -13.42 17.79
C ASN A 307 -4.65 -12.91 17.67
N PRO A 308 -4.44 -11.59 17.47
CA PRO A 308 -3.13 -11.09 17.11
C PRO A 308 -2.17 -11.24 18.29
N VAL A 309 -1.01 -11.82 18.02
CA VAL A 309 0.10 -11.83 18.99
C VAL A 309 0.62 -10.41 19.17
N ALA A 310 0.62 -9.93 20.41
CA ALA A 310 1.17 -8.63 20.75
C ALA A 310 2.70 -8.59 20.47
N PRO A 311 3.21 -7.50 19.88
CA PRO A 311 4.64 -7.34 19.62
C PRO A 311 5.45 -7.25 20.94
N PRO A 312 6.79 -7.19 20.85
CA PRO A 312 7.62 -6.81 22.00
C PRO A 312 7.15 -5.48 22.61
N ALA A 313 7.38 -5.31 23.91
CA ALA A 313 7.11 -4.01 24.55
C ALA A 313 7.99 -2.91 23.93
N CYS A 314 7.41 -1.74 23.73
CA CYS A 314 8.11 -0.56 23.25
C CYS A 314 9.18 -0.10 24.26
N VAL A 315 10.17 0.62 23.75
CA VAL A 315 11.17 1.30 24.56
C VAL A 315 10.74 2.74 24.81
N PRO A 316 10.99 3.30 26.01
CA PRO A 316 10.67 4.68 26.33
C PRO A 316 11.25 5.70 25.34
#